data_AF-A0A511VAZ6-F1
#
_entry.id   AF-A0A511VAZ6-F1
#
_cell.length_a   1.000
_cell.length_b   1.000
_cell.length_c   1.000
_cell.angle_alpha   90.00
_cell.angle_beta   90.00
_cell.angle_gamma   90.00
#
_symmetry.space_group_name_H-M   'P 1'
#
loop_
_entity.id
_entity.type
_entity.pdbx_description
1 polymer ?
#
loop_
_entity_poly.entity_id
_entity_poly.type
_entity_poly.pdbx_seq_one_letter_code
_entity_poly.pdbx_strand_id
1 'polypeptide(L)'
;MKKNFTSGIIIGVITGVALFSGAALAVQSPIKLIVNGQNVQSDVPPQVINGRTMVPARPLAEALGAKVQWDSKNRAVIVTSQEINSESPTDLEPSTTTPKSDDKVISYLGSDIEPMNYQEGSSSNAYGYPKGNTIVSDWNFRYKMNLKDNTGKSYDKFVALYLSYGNQDEKWNSIDFPLNGEYNSFKTTLALTDDFKNIKEPIHFQILLDGKVAYSKTVKAGDFPEAINLNVKDVKKLTFKTSADAEQIYTDGYDIEIGLFDARLTKN
;
A
#
# COMPACT_ATOMS: atom_id res chain seq x y z
N MET A 1 -22.53 -34.24 -88.05
CA MET A 1 -21.83 -34.58 -86.79
C MET A 1 -22.37 -33.71 -85.66
N LYS A 2 -22.86 -34.38 -84.60
CA LYS A 2 -22.95 -34.03 -83.16
C LYS A 2 -23.48 -32.65 -82.70
N LYS A 3 -24.59 -32.72 -81.95
CA LYS A 3 -25.17 -31.75 -81.00
C LYS A 3 -24.23 -31.43 -79.83
N ASN A 4 -24.50 -30.33 -79.09
CA ASN A 4 -24.58 -30.20 -77.60
C ASN A 4 -24.24 -28.74 -77.13
N PHE A 5 -25.14 -28.02 -76.43
CA PHE A 5 -25.21 -27.79 -74.95
C PHE A 5 -24.09 -26.85 -74.43
N THR A 6 -24.22 -25.88 -73.52
CA THR A 6 -25.26 -25.37 -72.61
C THR A 6 -24.72 -24.14 -71.85
N SER A 7 -25.63 -23.31 -71.34
CA SER A 7 -25.60 -22.59 -70.04
C SER A 7 -24.52 -21.56 -69.71
N GLY A 8 -24.99 -20.38 -69.27
CA GLY A 8 -24.21 -19.45 -68.46
C GLY A 8 -24.79 -18.04 -68.30
N ILE A 9 -25.97 -17.91 -67.68
CA ILE A 9 -26.45 -16.63 -67.14
C ILE A 9 -25.69 -16.34 -65.85
N ILE A 10 -25.01 -15.18 -65.76
CA ILE A 10 -24.75 -14.52 -64.47
C ILE A 10 -25.18 -13.06 -64.61
N ILE A 11 -26.37 -12.78 -64.08
CA ILE A 11 -26.89 -11.45 -63.83
C ILE A 11 -26.11 -10.87 -62.65
N GLY A 12 -25.20 -9.94 -62.93
CA GLY A 12 -24.51 -9.16 -61.89
C GLY A 12 -25.35 -7.97 -61.47
N VAL A 13 -26.31 -8.18 -60.56
CA VAL A 13 -27.00 -7.09 -59.83
C VAL A 13 -26.90 -7.42 -58.35
N ILE A 14 -25.90 -6.86 -57.66
CA ILE A 14 -25.89 -6.74 -56.20
C ILE A 14 -25.37 -5.34 -55.87
N THR A 15 -26.35 -4.44 -55.73
CA THR A 15 -26.44 -3.41 -54.67
C THR A 15 -25.14 -2.70 -54.27
N GLY A 16 -24.99 -1.46 -54.75
CA GLY A 16 -24.07 -0.49 -54.17
C GLY A 16 -24.40 -0.24 -52.70
N VAL A 17 -23.58 -0.76 -51.80
CA VAL A 17 -23.56 -0.37 -50.40
C VAL A 17 -22.91 1.02 -50.34
N ALA A 18 -23.75 2.04 -50.16
CA ALA A 18 -23.28 3.35 -49.76
C ALA A 18 -22.64 3.21 -48.38
N LEU A 19 -21.30 3.26 -48.34
CA LEU A 19 -20.52 3.34 -47.11
C LEU A 19 -20.79 4.70 -46.46
N PHE A 20 -21.87 4.78 -45.67
CA PHE A 20 -21.99 5.78 -44.62
C PHE A 20 -20.85 5.52 -43.63
N SER A 21 -19.71 6.17 -43.85
CA SER A 21 -18.68 6.29 -42.81
C SER A 21 -19.24 7.18 -41.72
N GLY A 22 -20.00 6.57 -40.81
CA GLY A 22 -20.29 7.17 -39.52
C GLY A 22 -18.97 7.31 -38.78
N ALA A 23 -18.40 8.51 -38.79
CA ALA A 23 -17.37 8.85 -37.83
C ALA A 23 -18.03 8.73 -36.44
N ALA A 24 -17.77 7.63 -35.75
CA ALA A 24 -18.07 7.54 -34.34
C ALA A 24 -17.27 8.66 -33.67
N LEU A 25 -17.93 9.74 -33.26
CA LEU A 25 -17.36 10.68 -32.32
C LEU A 25 -17.14 9.88 -31.04
N ALA A 26 -15.90 9.42 -30.83
CA ALA A 26 -15.49 8.87 -29.57
C ALA A 26 -15.61 9.99 -28.54
N VAL A 27 -16.75 10.05 -27.83
CA VAL A 27 -16.90 10.88 -26.65
C VAL A 27 -15.94 10.29 -25.62
N GLN A 28 -14.76 10.87 -25.53
CA GLN A 28 -13.76 10.46 -24.56
C GLN A 28 -14.31 10.75 -23.18
N SER A 29 -14.63 9.69 -22.43
CA SER A 29 -15.11 9.83 -21.05
C SER A 29 -14.12 10.67 -20.24
N PRO A 30 -14.59 11.67 -19.48
CA PRO A 30 -13.70 12.50 -18.69
C PRO A 30 -12.97 11.64 -17.65
N ILE A 31 -11.67 11.89 -17.50
CA ILE A 31 -10.83 11.20 -16.52
C ILE A 31 -11.29 11.63 -15.12
N LYS A 32 -11.64 10.66 -14.27
CA LYS A 32 -12.07 10.91 -12.89
C LYS A 32 -10.88 10.90 -11.94
N LEU A 33 -10.88 11.80 -10.96
CA LEU A 33 -9.91 11.81 -9.88
C LEU A 33 -10.55 11.17 -8.64
N ILE A 34 -10.06 10.01 -8.22
CA ILE A 34 -10.59 9.28 -7.06
C ILE A 34 -9.48 9.10 -6.04
N VAL A 35 -9.69 9.57 -4.81
CA VAL A 35 -8.76 9.44 -3.69
C VAL A 35 -9.51 8.79 -2.53
N ASN A 36 -8.98 7.70 -1.97
CA ASN A 36 -9.63 6.93 -0.89
C ASN A 36 -11.08 6.52 -1.19
N GLY A 37 -11.37 6.15 -2.45
CA GLY A 37 -12.71 5.76 -2.89
C GLY A 37 -13.69 6.93 -3.07
N GLN A 38 -13.26 8.17 -2.83
CA GLN A 38 -14.09 9.37 -3.01
C GLN A 38 -13.67 10.14 -4.26
N ASN A 39 -14.66 10.59 -5.03
CA ASN A 39 -14.43 11.42 -6.20
C ASN A 39 -14.03 12.83 -5.75
N VAL A 40 -12.81 13.25 -6.12
CA VAL A 40 -12.29 14.58 -5.82
C VAL A 40 -12.79 15.52 -6.90
N GLN A 41 -13.56 16.52 -6.50
CA GLN A 41 -13.98 17.58 -7.42
C GLN A 41 -12.78 18.49 -7.71
N SER A 42 -12.61 18.84 -8.98
CA SER A 42 -11.56 19.75 -9.43
C SER A 42 -12.09 20.61 -10.56
N ASP A 43 -11.81 21.91 -10.48
CA ASP A 43 -12.21 22.89 -11.49
C ASP A 43 -11.52 22.66 -12.84
N VAL A 44 -10.35 22.00 -12.81
CA VAL A 44 -9.61 21.54 -13.97
C VAL A 44 -9.68 20.02 -14.01
N PRO A 45 -10.20 19.37 -15.06
CA PRO A 45 -10.18 17.92 -15.14
C PRO A 45 -8.74 17.42 -15.36
N PRO A 46 -8.40 16.18 -14.92
CA PRO A 46 -7.16 15.54 -15.36
C PRO A 46 -7.08 15.44 -16.89
N GLN A 47 -5.89 15.62 -17.45
CA GLN A 47 -5.66 15.67 -18.90
C GLN A 47 -4.50 14.78 -19.31
N VAL A 48 -4.54 14.20 -20.51
CA VAL A 48 -3.38 13.50 -21.08
C VAL A 48 -2.56 14.47 -21.91
N ILE A 49 -1.33 14.74 -21.49
CA ILE A 49 -0.37 15.60 -22.19
C ILE A 49 0.87 14.75 -22.48
N ASN A 50 1.28 14.66 -23.75
CA ASN A 50 2.44 13.88 -24.19
C ASN A 50 2.42 12.42 -23.67
N GLY A 51 1.24 11.79 -23.67
CA GLY A 51 1.05 10.42 -23.19
C GLY A 51 1.08 10.24 -21.67
N ARG A 52 1.13 11.33 -20.89
CA ARG A 52 1.08 11.31 -19.42
C ARG A 52 -0.19 11.96 -18.92
N THR A 53 -0.85 11.34 -17.94
CA THR A 53 -1.98 11.94 -17.25
C THR A 53 -1.50 12.97 -16.25
N MET A 54 -1.79 14.24 -16.53
CA MET A 54 -1.57 15.37 -15.65
C MET A 54 -2.78 15.54 -14.74
N VAL A 55 -2.52 15.60 -13.42
CA VAL A 55 -3.56 15.75 -12.40
C VAL A 55 -3.42 17.11 -11.72
N PRO A 56 -4.53 17.82 -11.46
CA PRO A 56 -4.54 19.07 -10.69
C PRO A 56 -3.89 18.89 -9.30
N ALA A 57 -2.78 19.59 -9.08
CA ALA A 57 -1.96 19.39 -7.89
C ALA A 57 -2.67 19.76 -6.57
N ARG A 58 -3.41 20.87 -6.53
CA ARG A 58 -4.07 21.35 -5.31
C ARG A 58 -5.20 20.42 -4.83
N PRO A 59 -6.23 20.11 -5.65
CA PRO A 59 -7.30 19.20 -5.22
C PRO A 59 -6.77 17.82 -4.81
N LEU A 60 -5.74 17.32 -5.51
CA LEU A 60 -5.06 16.08 -5.14
C LEU A 60 -4.38 16.20 -3.77
N ALA A 61 -3.58 17.24 -3.54
CA ALA A 61 -2.88 17.45 -2.28
C ALA A 61 -3.86 17.64 -1.10
N GLU A 62 -4.92 18.41 -1.29
CA GLU A 62 -5.97 18.62 -0.27
C GLU A 62 -6.75 17.34 0.02
N ALA A 63 -7.09 16.55 -1.00
CA ALA A 63 -7.71 15.24 -0.84
C ALA A 63 -6.81 14.24 -0.10
N LEU A 64 -5.49 14.44 -0.15
CA LEU A 64 -4.49 13.69 0.60
C LEU A 64 -4.21 14.27 2.00
N GLY A 65 -4.96 15.29 2.43
CA GLY A 65 -4.87 15.89 3.76
C GLY A 65 -3.80 16.97 3.92
N ALA A 66 -3.18 17.43 2.83
CA ALA A 66 -2.23 18.53 2.86
C ALA A 66 -2.96 19.89 2.75
N LYS A 67 -2.39 20.91 3.39
CA LYS A 67 -2.80 22.31 3.23
C LYS A 67 -2.00 22.95 2.11
N VAL A 68 -2.68 23.56 1.13
CA VAL A 68 -2.02 24.24 0.00
C VAL A 68 -2.20 25.75 0.13
N GLN A 69 -1.11 26.50 0.04
CA GLN A 69 -1.10 27.96 0.10
C GLN A 69 -0.31 28.54 -1.07
N TRP A 70 -0.70 29.72 -1.54
CA TRP A 70 0.05 30.49 -2.52
C TRP A 70 0.83 31.59 -1.81
N ASP A 71 2.15 31.57 -1.95
CA ASP A 71 3.03 32.67 -1.56
C ASP A 71 3.24 33.58 -2.78
N SER A 72 2.51 34.68 -2.81
CA SER A 72 2.58 35.67 -3.89
C SER A 72 3.92 36.40 -3.93
N LYS A 73 4.58 36.59 -2.79
CA LYS A 73 5.85 37.30 -2.69
C LYS A 73 6.97 36.50 -3.33
N ASN A 74 7.01 35.20 -3.07
CA ASN A 74 8.03 34.30 -3.61
C ASN A 74 7.59 33.60 -4.91
N ARG A 75 6.35 33.83 -5.36
CA ARG A 75 5.71 33.14 -6.50
C ARG A 75 5.81 31.62 -6.36
N ALA A 76 5.50 31.12 -5.16
CA ALA A 76 5.66 29.72 -4.80
C ALA A 76 4.35 29.12 -4.28
N VAL A 77 4.11 27.85 -4.60
CA VAL A 77 3.06 27.06 -3.97
C VAL A 77 3.67 26.36 -2.76
N ILE A 78 3.13 26.61 -1.57
CA ILE A 78 3.51 25.96 -0.33
C ILE A 78 2.51 24.84 -0.07
N VAL A 79 3.00 23.61 0.05
CA VAL A 79 2.18 22.45 0.41
C VAL A 79 2.68 21.96 1.77
N THR A 80 1.82 22.03 2.78
CA THR A 80 2.12 21.61 4.14
C THR A 80 1.32 20.37 4.46
N SER A 81 1.97 19.23 4.62
CA SER A 81 1.34 18.07 5.26
C SER A 81 0.96 18.44 6.69
N GLN A 82 -0.22 18.05 7.15
CA GLN A 82 -0.49 18.14 8.59
C GLN A 82 0.53 17.27 9.31
N GLU A 83 1.40 17.89 10.09
CA GLU A 83 2.16 17.18 11.11
C GLU A 83 1.13 16.64 12.11
N ILE A 84 0.94 15.32 12.11
CA ILE A 84 0.63 14.64 13.36
C ILE A 84 1.84 14.93 14.25
N ASN A 85 1.63 15.56 15.41
CA ASN A 85 2.71 15.98 16.30
C ASN A 85 3.72 14.85 16.52
N SER A 86 4.82 14.86 15.78
CA SER A 86 5.98 14.02 16.01
C SER A 86 6.81 14.75 17.07
N GLU A 87 6.54 14.47 18.34
CA GLU A 87 7.43 14.90 19.41
C GLU A 87 8.80 14.24 19.19
N SER A 88 9.76 15.07 18.80
CA SER A 88 11.19 14.73 18.78
C SER A 88 11.68 14.54 20.23
N PRO A 89 12.52 13.54 20.52
CA PRO A 89 12.94 13.25 21.90
C PRO A 89 13.91 14.34 22.37
N THR A 90 13.42 15.29 23.14
CA THR A 90 14.26 16.16 23.96
C THR A 90 13.91 15.90 25.42
N ASP A 91 14.79 15.12 26.05
CA ASP A 91 15.04 14.91 27.48
C ASP A 91 13.85 14.68 28.43
N LEU A 92 13.92 13.50 29.05
CA LEU A 92 13.03 12.97 30.07
C LEU A 92 12.99 13.87 31.31
N GLU A 93 11.86 14.57 31.51
CA GLU A 93 11.32 14.75 32.86
C GLU A 93 9.93 14.07 32.95
N PRO A 94 9.65 13.31 34.03
CA PRO A 94 8.40 12.58 34.15
C PRO A 94 7.29 13.52 34.59
N SER A 95 6.53 14.07 33.64
CA SER A 95 5.24 14.69 33.94
C SER A 95 4.13 13.66 33.85
N THR A 96 3.64 13.26 35.02
CA THR A 96 2.35 12.61 35.20
C THR A 96 1.23 13.56 34.76
N THR A 97 0.64 13.33 33.60
CA THR A 97 -0.64 13.92 33.24
C THR A 97 -1.65 12.82 32.89
N THR A 98 -2.66 12.73 33.75
CA THR A 98 -3.94 12.03 33.55
C THR A 98 -4.59 12.45 32.22
N PRO A 99 -5.06 11.51 31.37
CA PRO A 99 -5.74 11.86 30.12
C PRO A 99 -7.12 12.45 30.41
N LYS A 100 -7.45 13.55 29.72
CA LYS A 100 -8.80 14.10 29.65
C LYS A 100 -9.69 13.18 28.80
N SER A 101 -10.92 13.00 29.30
CA SER A 101 -12.09 12.40 28.66
C SER A 101 -12.20 12.70 27.16
N ASP A 102 -12.36 11.64 26.35
CA ASP A 102 -12.76 11.58 24.93
C ASP A 102 -11.65 11.29 23.89
N ASP A 103 -10.39 11.12 24.31
CA ASP A 103 -9.30 10.79 23.40
C ASP A 103 -9.22 9.29 23.09
N LYS A 104 -9.49 8.96 21.82
CA LYS A 104 -9.27 7.64 21.23
C LYS A 104 -7.81 7.21 21.43
N VAL A 105 -7.55 6.26 22.32
CA VAL A 105 -6.18 5.77 22.58
C VAL A 105 -5.67 5.04 21.34
N ILE A 106 -4.57 5.53 20.76
CA ILE A 106 -3.88 4.94 19.61
C ILE A 106 -2.64 4.20 20.12
N SER A 107 -2.40 2.99 19.62
CA SER A 107 -1.21 2.20 19.90
C SER A 107 -0.61 1.65 18.61
N TYR A 108 0.70 1.79 18.45
CA TYR A 108 1.43 1.37 17.26
C TYR A 108 2.06 0.00 17.43
N LEU A 109 1.88 -0.88 16.45
CA LEU A 109 2.56 -2.17 16.43
C LEU A 109 4.06 -1.95 16.22
N GLY A 110 4.88 -2.67 17.00
CA GLY A 110 6.33 -2.52 17.02
C GLY A 110 6.82 -1.35 17.88
N SER A 111 6.08 -0.25 18.00
CA SER A 111 6.47 0.84 18.90
C SER A 111 5.90 0.69 20.31
N ASP A 112 4.57 0.58 20.43
CA ASP A 112 3.87 0.51 21.72
C ASP A 112 3.47 -0.92 22.10
N ILE A 113 3.37 -1.80 21.10
CA ILE A 113 2.97 -3.20 21.26
C ILE A 113 4.05 -4.08 20.64
N GLU A 114 4.69 -4.88 21.49
CA GLU A 114 5.71 -5.83 21.06
C GLU A 114 5.10 -7.12 20.51
N PRO A 115 5.75 -7.77 19.53
CA PRO A 115 5.33 -9.05 19.02
C PRO A 115 5.63 -10.20 19.99
N MET A 116 4.76 -11.21 20.01
CA MET A 116 4.80 -12.35 20.93
C MET A 116 5.93 -13.34 20.65
N ASN A 117 6.37 -13.42 19.39
CA ASN A 117 7.31 -14.41 18.91
C ASN A 117 8.70 -13.82 18.60
N TYR A 118 9.04 -12.65 19.16
CA TYR A 118 10.39 -12.08 19.02
C TYR A 118 11.40 -12.84 19.86
N GLN A 119 12.54 -13.18 19.27
CA GLN A 119 13.66 -13.83 19.94
C GLN A 119 14.96 -13.15 19.50
N GLU A 120 15.47 -12.20 20.27
CA GLU A 120 16.71 -11.49 19.94
C GLU A 120 17.86 -12.45 19.58
N GLY A 121 18.51 -12.24 18.42
CA GLY A 121 19.59 -13.10 17.91
C GLY A 121 19.12 -14.28 17.04
N SER A 122 17.82 -14.37 16.70
CA SER A 122 17.24 -15.48 15.95
C SER A 122 17.10 -15.16 14.46
N SER A 123 17.79 -15.93 13.59
CA SER A 123 17.61 -15.83 12.13
C SER A 123 16.18 -16.12 11.63
N SER A 124 15.30 -16.62 12.50
CA SER A 124 13.87 -16.85 12.22
C SER A 124 12.99 -15.60 12.36
N ASN A 125 13.49 -14.49 12.92
CA ASN A 125 12.70 -13.25 13.02
C ASN A 125 12.75 -12.47 11.72
N ALA A 126 11.78 -12.74 10.85
CA ALA A 126 11.63 -12.06 9.58
C ALA A 126 10.84 -10.74 9.74
N TYR A 127 11.21 -9.88 10.70
CA TYR A 127 10.57 -8.56 10.89
C TYR A 127 11.44 -7.52 11.59
N GLY A 128 11.03 -6.24 11.47
CA GLY A 128 11.71 -5.12 12.10
C GLY A 128 10.79 -3.92 12.29
N TYR A 129 11.05 -3.13 13.33
CA TYR A 129 10.23 -1.97 13.68
C TYR A 129 11.04 -0.94 14.48
N PRO A 130 10.64 0.34 14.45
CA PRO A 130 11.28 1.38 15.25
C PRO A 130 10.82 1.32 16.71
N LYS A 131 11.79 1.32 17.63
CA LYS A 131 11.60 1.37 19.09
C LYS A 131 12.51 2.45 19.68
N GLY A 132 11.93 3.57 20.11
CA GLY A 132 12.73 4.74 20.53
C GLY A 132 13.62 5.24 19.40
N ASN A 133 14.94 5.32 19.65
CA ASN A 133 15.95 5.74 18.65
C ASN A 133 16.64 4.56 17.94
N THR A 134 16.15 3.33 18.11
CA THR A 134 16.73 2.13 17.51
C THR A 134 15.71 1.36 16.68
N ILE A 135 16.20 0.53 15.76
CA ILE A 135 15.38 -0.45 15.05
C ILE A 135 15.68 -1.80 15.67
N VAL A 136 14.63 -2.52 16.08
CA VAL A 136 14.74 -3.88 16.57
C VAL A 136 14.66 -4.80 15.34
N SER A 137 15.77 -5.43 14.95
CA SER A 137 15.85 -6.41 13.85
C SER A 137 17.11 -7.28 14.00
N ASP A 138 17.09 -8.50 13.46
CA ASP A 138 18.13 -9.52 13.74
C ASP A 138 19.46 -9.37 12.97
N TRP A 139 19.54 -8.59 11.88
CA TRP A 139 20.72 -8.62 10.99
C TRP A 139 21.17 -7.27 10.40
N ASN A 140 21.23 -6.20 11.21
CA ASN A 140 21.81 -4.88 10.86
C ASN A 140 20.98 -3.96 9.93
N PHE A 141 19.77 -3.55 10.34
CA PHE A 141 19.27 -2.22 9.91
C PHE A 141 20.08 -1.12 10.59
N ARG A 142 21.21 -0.77 9.97
CA ARG A 142 21.99 0.40 10.38
C ARG A 142 21.24 1.68 9.98
N TYR A 143 20.48 2.21 10.93
CA TYR A 143 20.07 3.63 11.07
C TYR A 143 18.92 4.19 10.21
N LYS A 144 18.11 3.37 9.52
CA LYS A 144 16.90 3.90 8.83
C LYS A 144 15.73 4.11 9.80
N MET A 145 15.77 5.19 10.60
CA MET A 145 14.65 5.62 11.48
C MET A 145 13.34 5.84 10.72
N ASN A 146 13.43 6.00 9.40
CA ASN A 146 12.31 6.08 8.52
C ASN A 146 12.43 5.05 7.40
N LEU A 147 11.32 4.38 7.09
CA LEU A 147 11.20 3.49 5.95
C LEU A 147 10.35 4.15 4.87
N LYS A 148 10.70 3.97 3.61
CA LYS A 148 9.92 4.48 2.49
C LYS A 148 9.11 3.38 1.84
N ASP A 149 7.90 3.71 1.43
CA ASP A 149 7.14 2.86 0.51
C ASP A 149 7.67 2.97 -0.93
N ASN A 150 7.18 2.11 -1.80
CA ASN A 150 7.57 2.07 -3.21
C ASN A 150 7.22 3.31 -4.04
N THR A 151 6.48 4.28 -3.48
CA THR A 151 6.25 5.61 -4.07
C THR A 151 7.22 6.66 -3.55
N GLY A 152 8.04 6.31 -2.56
CA GLY A 152 9.02 7.18 -1.93
C GLY A 152 8.50 7.95 -0.72
N LYS A 153 7.25 7.72 -0.28
CA LYS A 153 6.72 8.34 0.94
C LYS A 153 7.38 7.69 2.17
N SER A 154 7.83 8.54 3.10
CA SER A 154 8.58 8.15 4.29
C SER A 154 7.67 7.99 5.50
N TYR A 155 7.98 7.00 6.36
CA TYR A 155 7.24 6.70 7.57
C TYR A 155 8.20 6.38 8.72
N ASP A 156 7.90 6.91 9.90
CA ASP A 156 8.59 6.67 11.17
C ASP A 156 7.91 5.62 12.06
N LYS A 157 6.68 5.21 11.69
CA LYS A 157 5.94 4.10 12.29
C LYS A 157 5.67 3.02 11.25
N PHE A 158 6.24 1.84 11.46
CA PHE A 158 6.07 0.72 10.54
C PHE A 158 6.35 -0.62 11.22
N VAL A 159 5.77 -1.68 10.66
CA VAL A 159 6.24 -3.05 10.83
C VAL A 159 6.74 -3.51 9.47
N ALA A 160 8.03 -3.79 9.37
CA ALA A 160 8.66 -4.37 8.19
C ALA A 160 8.65 -5.89 8.31
N LEU A 161 8.29 -6.58 7.23
CA LEU A 161 8.28 -8.04 7.14
C LEU A 161 9.27 -8.49 6.04
N TYR A 162 9.93 -9.61 6.30
CA TYR A 162 10.97 -10.19 5.47
C TYR A 162 10.53 -11.60 5.07
N LEU A 163 11.16 -12.13 4.04
CA LEU A 163 11.15 -13.56 3.80
C LEU A 163 12.45 -14.14 4.36
N SER A 164 12.35 -14.91 5.43
CA SER A 164 13.50 -15.64 5.98
C SER A 164 13.56 -17.07 5.43
N TYR A 165 14.77 -17.59 5.30
CA TYR A 165 15.05 -18.98 5.01
C TYR A 165 14.87 -19.80 6.30
N GLY A 166 13.81 -20.61 6.38
CA GLY A 166 13.59 -21.42 7.57
C GLY A 166 12.54 -22.52 7.43
N ASN A 167 13.04 -23.75 7.24
CA ASN A 167 12.36 -25.05 7.21
C ASN A 167 11.39 -25.34 6.05
N GLN A 168 11.69 -26.45 5.36
CA GLN A 168 11.01 -27.01 4.17
C GLN A 168 9.51 -27.30 4.37
N ASP A 169 9.00 -27.20 5.60
CA ASP A 169 7.67 -27.66 5.99
C ASP A 169 6.62 -26.54 6.10
N GLU A 170 7.02 -25.29 6.37
CA GLU A 170 6.08 -24.15 6.45
C GLU A 170 6.58 -22.99 5.58
N LYS A 171 5.97 -22.83 4.40
CA LYS A 171 6.30 -21.77 3.42
C LYS A 171 5.97 -20.33 3.87
N TRP A 172 5.53 -20.14 5.10
CA TRP A 172 5.04 -18.87 5.62
C TRP A 172 5.88 -18.37 6.79
N ASN A 173 6.42 -17.16 6.66
CA ASN A 173 6.91 -16.38 7.78
C ASN A 173 5.72 -15.78 8.53
N SER A 174 5.84 -15.62 9.85
CA SER A 174 4.77 -15.04 10.64
C SER A 174 5.25 -14.21 11.83
N ILE A 175 4.48 -13.19 12.17
CA ILE A 175 4.64 -12.36 13.36
C ILE A 175 3.28 -12.24 14.06
N ASP A 176 3.28 -12.42 15.37
CA ASP A 176 2.09 -12.41 16.21
C ASP A 176 2.11 -11.22 17.16
N PHE A 177 1.00 -10.52 17.32
CA PHE A 177 0.82 -9.44 18.30
C PHE A 177 -0.31 -9.76 19.29
N PRO A 178 -0.10 -9.52 20.59
CA PRO A 178 -1.10 -9.77 21.62
C PRO A 178 -2.08 -8.59 21.70
N LEU A 179 -3.27 -8.74 21.14
CA LEU A 179 -4.31 -7.70 21.18
C LEU A 179 -5.13 -7.79 22.47
N ASN A 180 -5.16 -8.97 23.10
CA ASN A 180 -5.84 -9.25 24.38
C ASN A 180 -7.33 -8.87 24.44
N GLY A 181 -7.99 -8.62 23.31
CA GLY A 181 -9.37 -8.15 23.23
C GLY A 181 -9.55 -6.66 23.55
N GLU A 182 -8.47 -5.87 23.63
CA GLU A 182 -8.53 -4.49 24.13
C GLU A 182 -8.80 -3.44 23.05
N TYR A 183 -8.74 -3.81 21.76
CA TYR A 183 -8.77 -2.88 20.63
C TYR A 183 -10.02 -3.06 19.77
N ASN A 184 -10.49 -1.98 19.15
CA ASN A 184 -11.69 -1.99 18.30
C ASN A 184 -11.35 -1.96 16.80
N SER A 185 -10.26 -1.28 16.41
CA SER A 185 -9.88 -1.18 15.00
C SER A 185 -8.38 -1.27 14.80
N PHE A 186 -7.99 -1.91 13.70
CA PHE A 186 -6.63 -1.97 13.17
C PHE A 186 -6.57 -1.24 11.83
N LYS A 187 -5.56 -0.40 11.64
CA LYS A 187 -5.31 0.33 10.39
C LYS A 187 -3.85 0.26 10.02
N THR A 188 -3.56 0.17 8.73
CA THR A 188 -2.19 0.21 8.18
C THR A 188 -2.22 0.58 6.70
N THR A 189 -1.07 0.92 6.14
CA THR A 189 -0.84 0.96 4.69
C THR A 189 0.11 -0.17 4.32
N LEU A 190 -0.35 -1.12 3.50
CA LEU A 190 0.45 -2.21 2.97
C LEU A 190 1.13 -1.77 1.67
N ALA A 191 2.46 -1.85 1.60
CA ALA A 191 3.19 -1.63 0.36
C ALA A 191 4.52 -2.39 0.34
N LEU A 192 5.10 -2.52 -0.86
CA LEU A 192 6.53 -2.80 -0.98
C LEU A 192 7.33 -1.61 -0.45
N THR A 193 8.51 -1.89 0.07
CA THR A 193 9.48 -0.84 0.42
C THR A 193 10.13 -0.25 -0.84
N ASP A 194 10.75 0.92 -0.72
CA ASP A 194 11.44 1.57 -1.84
C ASP A 194 12.61 0.76 -2.39
N ASP A 195 13.33 0.08 -1.50
CA ASP A 195 14.42 -0.84 -1.83
C ASP A 195 13.89 -2.06 -2.64
N PHE A 196 12.62 -2.47 -2.46
CA PHE A 196 12.01 -3.68 -3.05
C PHE A 196 10.88 -3.42 -4.04
N LYS A 197 10.75 -2.19 -4.55
CA LYS A 197 9.72 -1.85 -5.54
C LYS A 197 9.80 -2.60 -6.87
N ASN A 198 10.95 -3.22 -7.17
CA ASN A 198 11.24 -3.92 -8.42
C ASN A 198 11.40 -5.45 -8.24
N ILE A 199 10.76 -6.03 -7.22
CA ILE A 199 10.74 -7.49 -7.03
C ILE A 199 10.30 -8.22 -8.30
N LYS A 200 10.93 -9.37 -8.58
CA LYS A 200 10.58 -10.23 -9.71
C LYS A 200 9.45 -11.18 -9.36
N GLU A 201 9.54 -11.76 -8.16
CA GLU A 201 8.57 -12.71 -7.64
C GLU A 201 7.54 -12.00 -6.76
N PRO A 202 6.23 -12.25 -6.94
CA PRO A 202 5.21 -11.73 -6.06
C PRO A 202 5.31 -12.32 -4.65
N ILE A 203 4.79 -11.56 -3.68
CA ILE A 203 4.76 -11.96 -2.27
C ILE A 203 3.31 -12.11 -1.85
N HIS A 204 2.96 -13.23 -1.24
CA HIS A 204 1.65 -13.43 -0.64
C HIS A 204 1.66 -12.91 0.80
N PHE A 205 0.70 -12.07 1.11
CA PHE A 205 0.53 -11.47 2.42
C PHE A 205 -0.84 -11.81 2.99
N GLN A 206 -0.89 -12.15 4.28
CA GLN A 206 -2.14 -12.39 5.01
C GLN A 206 -2.16 -11.68 6.35
N ILE A 207 -3.36 -11.28 6.76
CA ILE A 207 -3.68 -10.86 8.13
C ILE A 207 -4.67 -11.87 8.70
N LEU A 208 -4.35 -12.43 9.85
CA LEU A 208 -5.23 -13.33 10.57
C LEU A 208 -5.66 -12.72 11.91
N LEU A 209 -6.94 -12.87 12.24
CA LEU A 209 -7.54 -12.51 13.52
C LEU A 209 -7.87 -13.81 14.25
N ASP A 210 -7.23 -14.06 15.39
CA ASP A 210 -7.35 -15.31 16.15
C ASP A 210 -7.19 -16.58 15.28
N GLY A 211 -6.21 -16.53 14.37
CA GLY A 211 -5.89 -17.64 13.45
C GLY A 211 -6.81 -17.78 12.24
N LYS A 212 -7.81 -16.89 12.05
CA LYS A 212 -8.66 -16.87 10.86
C LYS A 212 -8.21 -15.78 9.88
N VAL A 213 -8.02 -16.12 8.61
CA VAL A 213 -7.67 -15.15 7.56
C VAL A 213 -8.77 -14.11 7.43
N ALA A 214 -8.43 -12.85 7.70
CA ALA A 214 -9.31 -11.69 7.57
C ALA A 214 -8.95 -10.82 6.36
N TYR A 215 -7.72 -10.89 5.90
CA TYR A 215 -7.24 -10.20 4.71
C TYR A 215 -6.17 -11.04 4.02
N SER A 216 -6.14 -11.02 2.68
CA SER A 216 -5.12 -11.68 1.87
C SER A 216 -4.87 -10.88 0.60
N LYS A 217 -3.60 -10.69 0.23
CA LYS A 217 -3.20 -10.03 -1.02
C LYS A 217 -1.91 -10.64 -1.56
N THR A 218 -1.82 -10.78 -2.87
CA THR A 218 -0.54 -10.98 -3.56
C THR A 218 -0.02 -9.61 -3.98
N VAL A 219 1.14 -9.23 -3.46
CA VAL A 219 1.83 -7.95 -3.71
C VAL A 219 2.90 -8.16 -4.76
N LYS A 220 2.97 -7.28 -5.77
CA LYS A 220 3.95 -7.36 -6.87
C LYS A 220 4.52 -5.99 -7.22
N ALA A 221 5.62 -5.98 -8.00
CA ALA A 221 6.22 -4.76 -8.49
C ALA A 221 5.20 -3.88 -9.24
N GLY A 222 5.22 -2.57 -8.93
CA GLY A 222 4.30 -1.58 -9.47
C GLY A 222 2.94 -1.46 -8.76
N ASP A 223 2.63 -2.32 -7.79
CA ASP A 223 1.41 -2.14 -6.97
C ASP A 223 1.50 -0.85 -6.15
N PHE A 224 0.42 -0.06 -6.11
CA PHE A 224 0.36 1.11 -5.23
C PHE A 224 0.17 0.71 -3.75
N PRO A 225 0.64 1.54 -2.80
CA PRO A 225 0.32 1.38 -1.38
C PRO A 225 -1.18 1.27 -1.14
N GLU A 226 -1.59 0.30 -0.32
CA GLU A 226 -3.00 -0.01 -0.06
C GLU A 226 -3.35 0.21 1.41
N ALA A 227 -4.38 1.05 1.66
CA ALA A 227 -4.90 1.25 3.00
C ALA A 227 -5.77 0.06 3.44
N ILE A 228 -5.45 -0.51 4.59
CA ILE A 228 -6.19 -1.62 5.22
C ILE A 228 -6.85 -1.09 6.48
N ASN A 229 -8.13 -1.40 6.66
CA ASN A 229 -8.90 -1.07 7.86
C ASN A 229 -9.71 -2.30 8.29
N LEU A 230 -9.41 -2.84 9.47
CA LEU A 230 -10.07 -4.04 10.02
C LEU A 230 -10.74 -3.72 11.36
N ASN A 231 -11.91 -4.33 11.60
CA ASN A 231 -12.51 -4.41 12.93
C ASN A 231 -11.80 -5.53 13.69
N VAL A 232 -11.27 -5.21 14.86
CA VAL A 232 -10.54 -6.16 15.72
C VAL A 232 -11.14 -6.25 17.13
N LYS A 233 -12.41 -5.82 17.29
CA LYS A 233 -13.12 -5.96 18.54
C LYS A 233 -13.12 -7.40 19.03
N ASP A 234 -12.80 -7.59 20.31
CA ASP A 234 -12.69 -8.88 20.99
C ASP A 234 -11.60 -9.84 20.45
N VAL A 235 -10.79 -9.39 19.48
CA VAL A 235 -9.67 -10.19 18.93
C VAL A 235 -8.53 -10.24 19.93
N LYS A 236 -8.03 -11.44 20.21
CA LYS A 236 -6.94 -11.65 21.18
C LYS A 236 -5.58 -11.66 20.52
N LYS A 237 -5.49 -12.13 19.28
CA LYS A 237 -4.23 -12.24 18.54
C LYS A 237 -4.38 -11.75 17.11
N LEU A 238 -3.46 -10.89 16.70
CA LEU A 238 -3.29 -10.43 15.32
C LEU A 238 -2.02 -11.08 14.75
N THR A 239 -2.14 -11.76 13.62
CA THR A 239 -1.00 -12.40 12.96
C THR A 239 -0.82 -11.81 11.57
N PHE A 240 0.41 -11.47 11.20
CA PHE A 240 0.78 -11.22 9.82
C PHE A 240 1.58 -12.40 9.28
N LYS A 241 1.27 -12.82 8.05
CA LYS A 241 2.04 -13.85 7.36
C LYS A 241 2.52 -13.38 6.00
N THR A 242 3.72 -13.80 5.62
CA THR A 242 4.31 -13.59 4.29
C THR A 242 4.85 -14.89 3.71
N SER A 243 4.66 -15.11 2.42
CA SER A 243 5.25 -16.22 1.67
C SER A 243 5.54 -15.80 0.22
N ALA A 244 6.34 -16.60 -0.50
CA ALA A 244 6.52 -16.48 -1.94
C ALA A 244 6.45 -17.85 -2.60
N ASP A 245 6.17 -17.86 -3.89
CA ASP A 245 6.05 -19.09 -4.69
C ASP A 245 7.40 -19.78 -4.95
N ALA A 246 8.48 -19.00 -5.04
CA ALA A 246 9.82 -19.53 -5.34
C ALA A 246 10.43 -20.25 -4.11
N GLU A 247 10.92 -21.47 -4.33
CA GLU A 247 11.65 -22.25 -3.31
C GLU A 247 13.00 -21.62 -2.92
N GLN A 248 13.53 -20.75 -3.78
CA GLN A 248 14.77 -20.00 -3.55
C GLN A 248 14.61 -18.57 -4.07
N ILE A 249 14.40 -17.63 -3.16
CA ILE A 249 14.54 -16.20 -3.46
C ILE A 249 16.02 -15.89 -3.29
N TYR A 250 16.82 -16.17 -4.32
CA TYR A 250 18.18 -15.62 -4.39
C TYR A 250 18.06 -14.18 -4.91
N THR A 251 17.88 -13.25 -3.99
CA THR A 251 18.38 -11.89 -4.16
C THR A 251 19.67 -11.80 -3.36
N ASP A 252 20.70 -11.15 -3.91
CA ASP A 252 21.95 -10.87 -3.21
C ASP A 252 21.68 -9.96 -1.99
N GLY A 253 21.22 -10.48 -0.86
CA GLY A 253 20.97 -9.66 0.34
C GLY A 253 19.86 -10.15 1.27
N TYR A 254 20.00 -9.82 2.55
CA TYR A 254 19.02 -10.04 3.63
C TYR A 254 18.03 -8.86 3.67
N ASP A 255 16.85 -9.00 3.11
CA ASP A 255 16.25 -7.85 2.43
C ASP A 255 14.74 -7.67 2.73
N ILE A 256 14.30 -6.45 3.13
CA ILE A 256 12.94 -6.11 3.58
C ILE A 256 11.98 -5.95 2.40
N GLU A 257 11.02 -6.84 2.28
CA GLU A 257 10.18 -6.83 1.08
C GLU A 257 8.87 -6.06 1.25
N ILE A 258 8.22 -6.15 2.43
CA ILE A 258 6.90 -5.57 2.69
C ILE A 258 6.92 -4.68 3.94
N GLY A 259 6.30 -3.50 3.82
CA GLY A 259 6.02 -2.60 4.93
C GLY A 259 4.53 -2.52 5.25
N LEU A 260 4.21 -2.63 6.54
CA LEU A 260 2.95 -2.22 7.16
C LEU A 260 3.17 -0.85 7.79
N PHE A 261 2.92 0.20 7.02
CA PHE A 261 3.18 1.58 7.40
C PHE A 261 2.03 2.17 8.20
N ASP A 262 2.34 2.93 9.27
CA ASP A 262 1.33 3.50 10.18
C ASP A 262 0.40 2.41 10.77
N ALA A 263 0.99 1.24 11.10
CA ALA A 263 0.29 0.08 11.63
C ALA A 263 -0.18 0.34 13.07
N ARG A 264 -1.43 0.79 13.21
CA ARG A 264 -2.00 1.29 14.46
C ARG A 264 -3.29 0.58 14.86
N LEU A 265 -3.45 0.45 16.16
CA LEU A 265 -4.64 -0.04 16.84
C LEU A 265 -5.29 1.08 17.61
N THR A 266 -6.59 0.98 17.84
CA THR A 266 -7.31 1.98 18.63
C THR A 266 -8.29 1.39 19.63
N LYS A 267 -8.30 1.93 20.84
CA LYS A 267 -9.33 1.69 21.86
C LYS A 267 -10.43 2.76 21.75
N ASN A 268 -11.64 2.44 22.22
CA ASN A 268 -12.69 3.45 22.42
C ASN A 268 -12.64 3.92 23.86
#